data_AF-A0A554LDZ3-F1
#
_entry.id   AF-A0A554LDZ3-F1
#
_cell.length_a   1.000
_cell.length_b   1.000
_cell.length_c   1.000
_cell.angle_alpha   90.00
_cell.angle_beta   90.00
_cell.angle_gamma   90.00
#
_symmetry.space_group_name_H-M   'P 1'
#
loop_
_entity.id
_entity.type
_entity.pdbx_description
1 polymer ?
#
loop_
_entity_poly.entity_id
_entity_poly.type
_entity_poly.pdbx_seq_one_letter_code
_entity_poly.pdbx_strand_id
1 'polypeptide(L)'
;MIRVFTGPTRIGKELHKIKERLEGGKSRSHFAIGDPRYRKAISGPERGIHGPMHALAKEISETFGEPKKFAMYLGIIKNIGLRKAYWIFSKIKQSKDVKTPGKLFVYESSYHKKAKRDTK
;
A
#
# COMPACT_ATOMS: atom_id res chain seq x y z
N MET A 1 -9.24 64.45 25.36
CA MET A 1 -10.55 63.76 25.35
C MET A 1 -10.95 63.58 23.89
N ILE A 2 -10.73 62.40 23.32
CA ILE A 2 -10.93 62.13 21.87
C ILE A 2 -11.85 60.91 21.76
N ARG A 3 -12.96 61.08 21.04
CA ARG A 3 -13.94 60.02 20.71
C ARG A 3 -13.34 59.05 19.70
N VAL A 4 -13.48 57.75 19.93
CA VAL A 4 -13.20 56.73 18.92
C VAL A 4 -14.48 55.95 18.65
N PHE A 5 -14.99 56.11 17.44
CA PHE A 5 -16.08 55.36 16.84
C PHE A 5 -15.48 54.09 16.20
N THR A 6 -15.95 52.90 16.58
CA THR A 6 -15.77 51.70 15.75
C THR A 6 -17.05 50.85 15.86
N GLY A 7 -17.69 50.63 14.70
CA GLY A 7 -18.99 49.97 14.59
C GLY A 7 -18.92 48.43 14.66
N PRO A 8 -20.08 47.77 14.59
CA PRO A 8 -20.17 46.31 14.68
C PRO A 8 -19.54 45.61 13.46
N THR A 9 -18.59 44.72 13.76
CA THR A 9 -17.84 43.90 12.80
C THR A 9 -18.69 42.81 12.16
N ARG A 10 -18.39 42.59 10.87
CA ARG A 10 -18.97 41.63 9.91
C ARG A 10 -18.90 40.15 10.35
N ILE A 11 -19.66 39.76 11.36
CA ILE A 11 -19.81 38.36 11.79
C ILE A 11 -21.23 37.91 11.42
N GLY A 12 -21.48 37.79 10.12
CA GLY A 12 -22.84 37.51 9.63
C GLY A 12 -22.91 36.68 8.34
N LYS A 13 -21.81 36.07 7.87
CA LYS A 13 -21.80 35.36 6.57
C LYS A 13 -20.94 34.09 6.49
N GLU A 14 -20.63 33.44 7.62
CA GLU A 14 -19.93 32.14 7.60
C GLU A 14 -20.62 31.08 8.48
N LEU A 15 -21.95 31.08 8.47
CA LEU A 15 -22.76 29.98 9.02
C LEU A 15 -23.77 29.43 8.00
N HIS A 16 -23.65 29.86 6.74
CA HIS A 16 -24.51 29.42 5.64
C HIS A 16 -23.76 28.61 4.56
N LYS A 17 -22.53 28.16 4.85
CA LYS A 17 -21.71 27.33 3.94
C LYS A 17 -21.55 25.87 4.38
N ILE A 18 -22.08 25.53 5.56
CA ILE A 18 -21.98 24.16 6.11
C ILE A 18 -23.27 23.35 5.86
N LYS A 19 -24.39 24.02 5.52
CA LYS A 19 -25.68 23.35 5.29
C LYS A 19 -25.94 22.88 3.84
N GLU A 20 -25.13 23.32 2.88
CA GLU A 20 -25.28 23.01 1.44
C GLU A 20 -24.38 21.86 0.92
N ARG A 21 -23.73 21.10 1.80
CA ARG A 21 -22.94 19.91 1.40
C ARG A 21 -23.60 18.56 1.67
N LEU A 22 -24.78 18.55 2.29
CA LEU A 22 -25.49 17.32 2.65
C LEU A 22 -26.63 16.94 1.69
N GLU A 23 -26.95 17.78 0.68
CA GLU A 23 -28.11 17.53 -0.21
C GLU A 23 -27.83 17.54 -1.72
N GLY A 24 -26.57 17.49 -2.16
CA GLY A 24 -26.23 17.57 -3.59
C GLY A 24 -25.36 16.43 -4.08
N GLY A 25 -25.95 15.28 -4.44
CA GLY A 25 -25.16 14.18 -5.02
C GLY A 25 -25.93 12.90 -5.31
N LYS A 26 -27.12 13.00 -5.91
CA LYS A 26 -27.88 11.86 -6.43
C LYS A 26 -27.18 11.30 -7.68
N SER A 27 -26.06 10.60 -7.53
CA SER A 27 -25.47 9.79 -8.62
C SER A 27 -26.32 8.54 -8.80
N ARG A 28 -27.34 8.70 -9.62
CA ARG A 28 -28.15 7.62 -10.18
C ARG A 28 -27.28 6.84 -11.17
N SER A 29 -26.43 5.96 -10.67
CA SER A 29 -25.76 4.96 -11.49
C SER A 29 -26.76 3.85 -11.85
N HIS A 30 -27.60 4.12 -12.84
CA HIS A 30 -28.23 3.08 -13.64
C HIS A 30 -27.15 2.45 -14.52
N PHE A 31 -26.29 1.63 -13.92
CA PHE A 31 -25.37 0.77 -14.66
C PHE A 31 -25.92 -0.65 -14.61
N ALA A 32 -26.30 -1.14 -15.79
CA ALA A 32 -26.95 -2.41 -16.00
C ALA A 32 -26.14 -3.56 -15.39
N ILE A 33 -26.83 -4.41 -14.62
CA ILE A 33 -26.36 -5.74 -14.26
C ILE A 33 -26.30 -6.54 -15.56
N GLY A 34 -25.16 -6.56 -16.25
CA GLY A 34 -25.01 -7.23 -17.55
C GLY A 34 -23.85 -6.82 -18.45
N ASP A 35 -23.03 -5.80 -18.11
CA ASP A 35 -21.86 -5.44 -18.92
C ASP A 35 -20.69 -6.43 -18.68
N PRO A 36 -20.16 -7.14 -19.71
CA PRO A 36 -19.04 -8.06 -19.58
C PRO A 36 -17.71 -7.38 -19.20
N ARG A 37 -17.65 -6.05 -19.18
CA ARG A 37 -16.53 -5.27 -18.64
C ARG A 37 -16.61 -5.04 -17.14
N TYR A 38 -17.63 -5.56 -16.44
CA TYR A 38 -17.69 -5.59 -14.97
C TYR A 38 -16.63 -6.54 -14.42
N ARG A 39 -15.37 -6.08 -14.41
CA ARG A 39 -14.35 -6.63 -13.53
C ARG A 39 -14.72 -6.14 -12.14
N LYS A 40 -15.58 -6.93 -11.46
CA LYS A 40 -15.93 -6.77 -10.05
C LYS A 40 -14.68 -6.27 -9.33
N ALA A 41 -14.68 -5.00 -8.93
CA ALA A 41 -13.72 -4.52 -7.95
C ALA A 41 -14.06 -5.34 -6.71
N ILE A 42 -13.40 -6.48 -6.57
CA ILE A 42 -13.47 -7.31 -5.38
C ILE A 42 -13.07 -6.35 -4.29
N SER A 43 -14.04 -5.92 -3.49
CA SER A 43 -13.80 -5.40 -2.17
C SER A 43 -12.95 -6.45 -1.47
N GLY A 44 -11.64 -6.20 -1.51
CA GLY A 44 -10.64 -7.11 -0.97
C GLY A 44 -10.96 -7.37 0.50
N PRO A 45 -10.65 -8.58 1.01
CA PRO A 45 -11.03 -8.98 2.34
C PRO A 45 -10.59 -7.95 3.38
N GLU A 46 -11.45 -7.77 4.38
CA GLU A 46 -11.26 -6.89 5.51
C GLU A 46 -9.85 -7.03 6.11
N ARG A 47 -9.36 -5.88 6.57
CA ARG A 47 -8.09 -5.63 7.25
C ARG A 47 -7.93 -6.61 8.42
N GLY A 48 -7.26 -7.76 8.21
CA GLY A 48 -7.16 -8.73 9.31
C GLY A 48 -6.29 -9.96 9.07
N ILE A 49 -6.06 -10.40 7.84
CA ILE A 49 -5.17 -11.55 7.59
C ILE A 49 -3.87 -11.06 6.96
N HIS A 50 -3.02 -10.43 7.77
CA HIS A 50 -1.60 -10.33 7.44
C HIS A 50 -0.94 -11.66 7.80
N GLY A 51 -1.15 -12.68 6.96
CA GLY A 51 -0.39 -13.90 7.06
C GLY A 51 1.11 -13.58 7.06
N PRO A 52 1.97 -14.41 7.68
CA PRO A 52 3.37 -14.06 7.92
C PRO A 52 4.14 -13.72 6.63
N MET A 53 3.71 -14.24 5.47
CA MET A 53 4.25 -13.85 4.16
C MET A 53 3.93 -12.41 3.75
N HIS A 54 2.71 -11.92 4.04
CA HIS A 54 2.33 -10.53 3.76
C HIS A 54 3.05 -9.58 4.72
N ALA A 55 3.18 -9.95 5.99
CA ALA A 55 3.94 -9.19 6.97
C ALA A 55 5.41 -9.04 6.54
N LEU A 56 6.06 -10.15 6.16
CA LEU A 56 7.43 -10.12 5.67
C LEU A 56 7.57 -9.34 4.35
N ALA A 57 6.64 -9.49 3.41
CA ALA A 57 6.67 -8.72 2.15
C ALA A 57 6.59 -7.20 2.42
N LYS A 58 5.76 -6.81 3.39
CA LYS A 58 5.60 -5.42 3.81
C LYS A 58 6.91 -4.91 4.43
N GLU A 59 7.44 -5.63 5.41
CA GLU A 59 8.70 -5.28 6.08
C GLU A 59 9.85 -5.14 5.07
N ILE A 60 9.99 -6.06 4.12
CA ILE A 60 11.00 -5.99 3.06
C ILE A 60 10.81 -4.74 2.21
N SER A 61 9.59 -4.49 1.74
CA SER A 61 9.30 -3.35 0.86
C SER A 61 9.54 -2.01 1.56
N GLU A 62 9.28 -1.91 2.85
CA GLU A 62 9.52 -0.72 3.67
C GLU A 62 11.01 -0.56 3.98
N THR A 63 11.69 -1.63 4.40
CA THR A 63 13.13 -1.63 4.74
C THR A 63 13.99 -1.27 3.53
N PHE A 64 13.61 -1.73 2.33
CA PHE A 64 14.36 -1.46 1.11
C PHE A 64 13.97 -0.13 0.43
N GLY A 65 12.97 0.60 0.97
CA GLY A 65 12.48 1.85 0.38
C GLY A 65 11.71 1.66 -0.93
N GLU A 66 11.12 0.49 -1.16
CA GLU A 66 10.43 0.10 -2.40
C GLU A 66 8.97 -0.36 -2.16
N PRO A 67 8.09 0.49 -1.59
CA PRO A 67 6.71 0.11 -1.26
C PRO A 67 5.89 -0.31 -2.51
N LYS A 68 6.18 0.27 -3.67
CA LYS A 68 5.54 -0.07 -4.96
C LYS A 68 5.81 -1.52 -5.40
N LYS A 69 6.83 -2.18 -4.83
CA LYS A 69 7.23 -3.54 -5.17
C LYS A 69 6.72 -4.59 -4.17
N PHE A 70 5.82 -4.24 -3.27
CA PHE A 70 5.22 -5.18 -2.30
C PHE A 70 4.73 -6.49 -2.95
N ALA A 71 3.94 -6.40 -4.02
CA ALA A 71 3.38 -7.58 -4.69
C ALA A 71 4.46 -8.49 -5.30
N MET A 72 5.56 -7.89 -5.79
CA MET A 72 6.71 -8.63 -6.30
C MET A 72 7.36 -9.45 -5.18
N TYR A 73 7.64 -8.81 -4.03
CA TYR A 73 8.23 -9.50 -2.88
C TYR A 73 7.33 -10.60 -2.34
N LEU A 74 6.02 -10.36 -2.26
CA LEU A 74 5.05 -11.38 -1.88
C LEU A 74 5.08 -12.59 -2.83
N GLY A 75 5.15 -12.36 -4.14
CA GLY A 75 5.27 -13.42 -5.14
C GLY A 75 6.55 -14.23 -4.97
N ILE A 76 7.68 -13.57 -4.68
CA ILE A 76 8.96 -14.25 -4.41
C ILE A 76 8.86 -15.10 -3.14
N ILE A 77 8.34 -14.56 -2.04
CA ILE A 77 8.19 -15.27 -0.76
C ILE A 77 7.32 -16.52 -0.93
N LYS A 78 6.22 -16.41 -1.69
CA LYS A 78 5.35 -17.56 -2.01
C LYS A 78 6.10 -18.66 -2.77
N ASN A 79 7.03 -18.29 -3.65
CA ASN A 79 7.81 -19.24 -4.45
C ASN A 79 8.93 -19.94 -3.66
N ILE A 80 9.64 -19.21 -2.80
CA ILE A 80 10.81 -19.75 -2.06
C ILE A 80 10.46 -20.27 -0.67
N GLY A 81 9.31 -19.86 -0.14
CA GLY A 81 8.87 -20.16 1.21
C GLY A 81 9.33 -19.14 2.27
N LEU A 82 8.55 -19.03 3.33
CA LEU A 82 8.71 -18.03 4.38
C LEU A 82 10.07 -18.11 5.09
N ARG A 83 10.49 -19.30 5.54
CA ARG A 83 11.76 -19.49 6.28
C ARG A 83 12.98 -19.00 5.50
N LYS A 84 13.04 -19.31 4.20
CA LYS A 84 14.16 -18.91 3.34
C LYS A 84 14.14 -17.41 3.07
N ALA A 85 12.96 -16.85 2.81
CA ALA A 85 12.82 -15.42 2.63
C ALA A 85 13.32 -14.64 3.85
N TYR A 86 12.98 -15.10 5.07
CA TYR A 86 13.52 -14.53 6.30
C TYR A 86 15.04 -14.60 6.36
N TRP A 87 15.63 -15.76 6.08
CA TRP A 87 17.08 -15.93 6.12
C TRP A 87 17.80 -14.97 5.15
N ILE A 88 17.34 -14.87 3.90
CA ILE A 88 17.90 -13.95 2.90
C ILE A 88 17.73 -12.50 3.37
N PHE A 89 16.54 -12.14 3.87
CA PHE A 89 16.27 -10.80 4.34
C PHE A 89 17.17 -10.41 5.51
N SER A 90 17.34 -11.26 6.52
CA SER A 90 18.24 -11.03 7.66
C SER A 90 19.69 -10.87 7.22
N LYS A 91 20.17 -11.71 6.29
CA LYS A 91 21.52 -11.62 5.72
C LYS A 91 21.76 -10.25 5.07
N ILE A 92 20.81 -9.79 4.26
CA ILE A 92 20.90 -8.49 3.57
C ILE A 92 20.81 -7.34 4.58
N LYS A 93 19.89 -7.42 5.56
CA LYS A 93 19.71 -6.40 6.60
C LYS A 93 20.96 -6.21 7.47
N GLN A 94 21.72 -7.27 7.71
CA GLN A 94 22.99 -7.22 8.44
C GLN A 94 24.16 -6.68 7.59
N SER A 95 24.02 -6.68 6.27
CA SER A 95 25.07 -6.22 5.36
C SER A 95 25.05 -4.69 5.27
N LYS A 96 26.14 -4.02 5.70
CA LYS A 96 26.20 -2.55 5.79
C LYS A 96 26.41 -1.84 4.44
N ASP A 97 26.99 -2.52 3.45
CA ASP A 97 27.47 -1.89 2.20
C ASP A 97 26.64 -2.25 0.95
N VAL A 98 25.35 -2.53 1.11
CA VAL A 98 24.50 -2.92 -0.02
C VAL A 98 23.79 -1.71 -0.64
N LYS A 99 24.29 -1.25 -1.79
CA LYS A 99 23.69 -0.13 -2.54
C LYS A 99 22.27 -0.42 -3.05
N THR A 100 21.96 -1.69 -3.35
CA THR A 100 20.66 -2.09 -3.94
C THR A 100 20.11 -3.36 -3.28
N PRO A 101 19.61 -3.27 -2.04
CA PRO A 101 19.21 -4.45 -1.27
C PRO A 101 18.04 -5.22 -1.91
N GLY A 102 17.11 -4.52 -2.57
CA GLY A 102 16.02 -5.16 -3.31
C GLY A 102 16.50 -6.04 -4.47
N LYS A 103 17.48 -5.56 -5.25
CA LYS A 103 18.05 -6.35 -6.36
C LYS A 103 18.81 -7.56 -5.83
N LEU A 104 19.55 -7.40 -4.74
CA LEU A 104 20.27 -8.50 -4.09
C LEU A 104 19.31 -9.57 -3.55
N PHE A 105 18.18 -9.17 -2.97
CA PHE A 105 17.15 -10.11 -2.51
C PHE A 105 16.59 -10.95 -3.66
N VAL A 106 16.25 -10.31 -4.79
CA VAL A 106 15.75 -11.00 -5.99
C VAL A 106 16.80 -11.99 -6.53
N TYR A 107 18.07 -11.57 -6.57
CA TYR A 107 19.17 -12.41 -7.02
C TYR A 107 19.34 -13.66 -6.14
N GLU A 108 19.48 -13.50 -4.83
CA GLU A 108 19.62 -14.59 -3.86
C GLU A 108 18.42 -15.55 -3.90
N SER A 109 17.21 -15.01 -4.07
CA SER A 109 15.99 -15.82 -4.20
C SER A 109 15.95 -16.68 -5.48
N SER A 110 16.64 -16.25 -6.53
CA SER A 110 16.68 -16.93 -7.83
C SER A 110 17.71 -18.06 -7.88
N TYR A 111 18.83 -17.94 -7.16
CA TYR A 111 19.88 -18.97 -7.11
C TYR A 111 19.37 -20.31 -6.59
N HIS A 112 18.44 -20.28 -5.64
CA HIS A 112 17.84 -21.51 -5.09
C HIS A 112 17.00 -22.31 -6.08
N LYS A 113 16.50 -21.71 -7.17
CA LYS A 113 15.78 -22.46 -8.21
C LYS A 113 16.72 -23.34 -9.04
N LYS A 114 17.99 -22.95 -9.19
CA LYS A 114 18.98 -23.70 -10.00
C LYS A 114 19.44 -24.96 -9.27
N ALA A 115 19.78 -24.84 -7.99
CA ALA A 115 20.22 -25.98 -7.16
C ALA A 115 19.22 -27.15 -7.07
N LYS A 116 17.92 -26.93 -7.32
CA LYS A 116 16.90 -28.00 -7.36
C LYS A 116 16.73 -28.63 -8.75
N ARG A 117 17.22 -27.99 -9.81
CA ARG A 117 17.12 -28.49 -11.20
C ARG A 117 18.30 -29.34 -11.61
N ASP A 118 19.47 -29.08 -11.01
CA ASP A 118 20.72 -29.78 -11.35
C ASP A 118 20.85 -31.18 -10.69
N THR A 119 19.80 -31.65 -10.01
CA THR A 119 19.76 -32.96 -9.33
C THR A 119 18.72 -33.90 -9.94
N LYS A 120 18.45 -33.78 -11.25
CA LYS A 120 17.49 -34.63 -11.95
C LYS A 120 18.08 -35.17 -13.25
#